data_AF-A0A699VGR6-F1
#
_entry.id   AF-A0A699VGR6-F1
#
_cell.length_a   1.000
_cell.length_b   1.000
_cell.length_c   1.000
_cell.angle_alpha   90.00
_cell.angle_beta   90.00
_cell.angle_gamma   90.00
#
_symmetry.space_group_name_H-M   'P 1'
#
loop_
_entity.id
_entity.type
_entity.pdbx_description
1 polymer ?
#
loop_
_entity_poly.entity_id
_entity_poly.type
_entity_poly.pdbx_seq_one_letter_code
_entity_poly.pdbx_strand_id
1 'polypeptide(L)'
;VAPTVRECTFAGFMKCKHAVFYEGKKVKFAAATLEGPALTWWKTKVATIEVQGMEHELWNLKVKEYDVVAYTQRFNELDLMCPRMVEPERVKVDAYIWGLMDNIKGEVTSSKPADFNEA
;
A
#
# COMPACT_ATOMS: atom_id res chain seq x y z
N VAL A 1 -37.18 15.78 20.68
CA VAL A 1 -36.75 16.33 19.37
C VAL A 1 -35.47 15.63 18.98
N ALA A 2 -35.50 14.79 17.94
CA ALA A 2 -34.28 14.14 17.45
C ALA A 2 -33.34 15.21 16.88
N PRO A 3 -32.02 15.15 17.15
CA PRO A 3 -31.10 16.12 16.58
C PRO A 3 -31.13 15.99 15.05
N THR A 4 -31.32 17.12 14.37
CA THR A 4 -31.29 17.18 12.92
C THR A 4 -29.88 16.89 12.43
N VAL A 5 -29.73 15.77 11.72
CA VAL A 5 -28.48 15.43 11.03
C VAL A 5 -28.24 16.51 9.98
N ARG A 6 -27.18 17.30 10.18
CA ARG A 6 -26.74 18.32 9.23
C ARG A 6 -25.72 17.68 8.30
N GLU A 7 -25.98 17.74 7.00
CA GLU A 7 -24.97 17.41 6.00
C GLU A 7 -23.79 18.38 6.11
N CYS A 8 -22.60 17.85 6.36
CA CYS A 8 -21.36 18.63 6.46
C CYS A 8 -20.39 18.15 5.39
N THR A 9 -19.69 19.10 4.77
CA THR A 9 -18.58 18.79 3.87
C THR A 9 -17.37 18.31 4.67
N PHE A 10 -16.50 17.50 4.06
CA PHE A 10 -15.25 17.05 4.70
C PHE A 10 -14.40 18.23 5.23
N ALA A 11 -14.32 19.32 4.46
CA ALA A 11 -13.64 20.54 4.89
C ALA A 11 -14.35 21.25 6.07
N GLY A 12 -15.67 21.16 6.15
CA GLY A 12 -16.44 21.64 7.30
C GLY A 12 -16.19 20.80 8.56
N PHE A 13 -16.17 19.47 8.41
CA PHE A 13 -15.88 18.52 9.49
C PHE A 13 -14.48 18.75 10.09
N MET A 14 -13.46 18.89 9.25
CA MET A 14 -12.08 19.11 9.70
C MET A 14 -11.87 20.47 10.40
N LYS A 15 -12.79 21.43 10.24
CA LYS A 15 -12.73 22.77 10.86
C LYS A 15 -13.46 22.86 12.20
N CYS A 16 -14.21 21.84 12.61
CA CYS A 16 -14.96 21.85 13.88
C CYS A 16 -14.02 21.69 15.08
N LYS A 17 -13.90 22.74 15.91
CA LYS A 17 -13.06 22.77 17.13
C LYS A 17 -13.74 22.24 18.39
N HIS A 18 -15.04 21.90 18.36
CA HIS A 18 -15.83 21.60 19.56
C HIS A 18 -15.66 20.18 20.13
N ALA A 19 -14.66 19.46 19.68
CA ALA A 19 -14.38 18.11 20.07
C ALA A 19 -12.93 18.11 20.57
N VAL A 20 -12.73 18.23 21.90
CA VAL A 20 -11.40 18.13 22.50
C VAL A 20 -10.90 16.71 22.29
N PHE A 21 -10.13 16.49 21.23
CA PHE A 21 -9.53 15.20 20.90
C PHE A 21 -8.03 15.39 20.62
N TYR A 22 -7.22 14.64 21.37
CA TYR A 22 -5.78 14.55 21.20
C TYR A 22 -5.43 14.13 19.76
N GLU A 23 -4.39 14.73 19.20
CA GLU A 23 -4.13 14.83 17.76
C GLU A 23 -3.86 13.48 17.04
N GLY A 24 -3.73 12.36 17.77
CA GLY A 24 -3.69 11.00 17.21
C GLY A 24 -4.99 10.18 17.34
N LYS A 25 -6.02 10.67 18.04
CA LYS A 25 -7.30 9.97 18.29
C LYS A 25 -8.45 10.44 17.40
N LYS A 26 -8.30 11.56 16.68
CA LYS A 26 -9.33 12.17 15.82
C LYS A 26 -9.81 11.23 14.70
N VAL A 27 -8.89 10.55 14.02
CA VAL A 27 -9.22 9.68 12.88
C VAL A 27 -9.98 8.42 13.32
N LYS A 28 -9.59 7.82 14.45
CA LYS A 28 -10.22 6.61 14.98
C LYS A 28 -11.65 6.84 15.45
N PHE A 29 -11.92 7.97 16.13
CA PHE A 29 -13.27 8.31 16.59
C PHE A 29 -14.18 8.72 15.42
N ALA A 30 -13.68 9.50 14.46
CA ALA A 30 -14.46 9.93 13.30
C ALA A 30 -14.86 8.77 12.37
N ALA A 31 -13.94 7.81 12.15
CA ALA A 31 -14.22 6.64 11.33
C ALA A 31 -15.27 5.71 11.95
N ALA A 32 -15.31 5.59 13.28
CA ALA A 32 -16.29 4.77 14.00
C ALA A 32 -17.73 5.32 13.92
N THR A 33 -17.89 6.60 13.60
CA THR A 33 -19.20 7.25 13.41
C THR A 33 -19.68 7.27 11.95
N LEU A 34 -18.88 6.75 11.01
CA LEU A 34 -19.29 6.68 9.62
C LEU A 34 -20.28 5.53 9.43
N GLU A 35 -21.40 5.84 8.79
CA GLU A 35 -22.42 4.86 8.41
C GLU A 35 -22.75 4.99 6.91
N GLY A 36 -23.36 3.94 6.35
CA GLY A 36 -23.85 3.94 4.97
C GLY A 36 -22.76 4.28 3.93
N PRO A 37 -23.06 5.12 2.92
CA PRO A 37 -22.13 5.44 1.84
C PRO A 37 -20.81 6.06 2.29
N ALA A 38 -20.80 6.81 3.41
CA ALA A 38 -19.60 7.45 3.94
C ALA A 38 -18.60 6.43 4.50
N LEU A 39 -19.10 5.38 5.16
CA LEU A 39 -18.27 4.27 5.65
C LEU A 39 -17.66 3.48 4.49
N THR A 40 -18.47 3.18 3.47
CA THR A 40 -18.00 2.49 2.25
C THR A 40 -16.92 3.32 1.56
N TRP A 41 -17.14 4.61 1.38
CA TRP A 41 -16.14 5.53 0.80
C TRP A 41 -14.85 5.55 1.61
N TRP A 42 -14.93 5.65 2.94
CA TRP A 42 -13.76 5.65 3.82
C TRP A 42 -12.97 4.33 3.74
N LYS A 43 -13.65 3.19 3.81
CA LYS A 43 -13.01 1.86 3.67
C LYS A 43 -12.27 1.75 2.34
N THR A 44 -12.92 2.13 1.24
CA THR A 44 -12.30 2.13 -0.10
C THR A 44 -11.10 3.07 -0.15
N LYS A 45 -11.20 4.26 0.45
CA LYS A 45 -10.11 5.25 0.43
C LYS A 45 -8.89 4.79 1.24
N VAL A 46 -9.12 4.22 2.43
CA VAL A 46 -8.06 3.65 3.28
C VAL A 46 -7.37 2.50 2.56
N ALA A 47 -8.13 1.54 2.03
CA ALA A 47 -7.57 0.43 1.25
C ALA A 47 -6.75 0.93 0.06
N THR A 48 -7.20 2.00 -0.61
CA THR A 48 -6.46 2.60 -1.73
C THR A 48 -5.13 3.22 -1.27
N ILE A 49 -5.11 3.91 -0.13
CA ILE A 49 -3.89 4.52 0.41
C ILE A 49 -2.89 3.45 0.85
N GLU A 50 -3.37 2.38 1.48
CA GLU A 50 -2.53 1.24 1.88
C GLU A 50 -1.88 0.56 0.67
N VAL A 51 -2.66 0.27 -0.37
CA VAL A 51 -2.14 -0.29 -1.63
C VAL A 51 -1.12 0.65 -2.28
N GLN A 52 -1.37 1.96 -2.31
CA GLN A 52 -0.40 2.93 -2.84
C GLN A 52 0.91 2.97 -2.05
N GLY A 53 0.83 2.84 -0.72
CA GLY A 53 2.02 2.76 0.14
C GLY A 53 2.85 1.52 -0.14
N MET A 54 2.20 0.37 -0.31
CA MET A 54 2.84 -0.90 -0.66
C MET A 54 3.45 -0.87 -2.06
N GLU A 55 2.74 -0.32 -3.06
CA GLU A 55 3.29 -0.10 -4.41
C GLU A 55 4.55 0.78 -4.34
N HIS A 56 4.51 1.88 -3.58
CA HIS A 56 5.67 2.74 -3.41
C HIS A 56 6.83 2.02 -2.73
N GLU A 57 6.59 1.22 -1.70
CA GLU A 57 7.64 0.42 -1.06
C GLU A 57 8.28 -0.56 -2.05
N LEU A 58 7.45 -1.27 -2.81
CA LEU A 58 7.87 -2.28 -3.78
C LEU A 58 8.78 -1.71 -4.86
N TRP A 59 8.43 -0.56 -5.46
CA TRP A 59 9.27 0.12 -6.45
C TRP A 59 10.59 0.67 -5.88
N ASN A 60 10.68 0.83 -4.57
CA ASN A 60 11.89 1.29 -3.88
C ASN A 60 12.65 0.15 -3.17
N LEU A 61 12.15 -1.09 -3.25
CA LEU A 61 12.76 -2.24 -2.61
C LEU A 61 14.09 -2.57 -3.29
N LYS A 62 15.15 -2.69 -2.49
CA LYS A 62 16.50 -3.05 -2.96
C LYS A 62 17.14 -4.01 -1.98
N VAL A 63 17.95 -4.93 -2.47
CA VAL A 63 18.78 -5.81 -1.64
C VAL A 63 19.70 -4.95 -0.76
N LYS A 64 19.70 -5.23 0.55
CA LYS A 64 20.63 -4.63 1.51
C LYS A 64 21.67 -5.67 1.91
N GLU A 65 22.95 -5.28 1.93
CA GLU A 65 24.05 -6.09 2.50
C GLU A 65 24.08 -7.55 2.01
N TYR A 66 23.70 -7.80 0.74
CA TYR A 66 23.62 -9.13 0.13
C TYR A 66 22.57 -10.10 0.73
N ASP A 67 21.65 -9.63 1.57
CA ASP A 67 20.56 -10.45 2.09
C ASP A 67 19.42 -10.59 1.07
N VAL A 68 19.66 -11.47 0.09
CA VAL A 68 18.67 -11.80 -0.94
C VAL A 68 17.47 -12.51 -0.33
N VAL A 69 17.66 -13.31 0.73
CA VAL A 69 16.55 -14.06 1.36
C VAL A 69 15.53 -13.10 1.97
N ALA A 70 15.98 -12.10 2.75
CA ALA A 70 15.08 -11.09 3.30
C ALA A 70 14.43 -10.24 2.21
N TYR A 71 15.16 -9.94 1.12
CA TYR A 71 14.61 -9.24 -0.04
C TYR A 71 13.49 -10.05 -0.72
N THR A 72 13.73 -11.31 -1.06
CA THR A 72 12.74 -12.20 -1.69
C THR A 72 11.52 -12.39 -0.80
N GLN A 73 11.71 -12.56 0.52
CA GLN A 73 10.59 -12.65 1.45
C GLN A 73 9.75 -11.37 1.42
N ARG A 74 10.40 -10.19 1.52
CA ARG A 74 9.68 -8.91 1.52
C ARG A 74 8.97 -8.64 0.19
N PHE A 75 9.59 -9.00 -0.92
CA PHE A 75 9.00 -8.89 -2.25
C PHE A 75 7.74 -9.75 -2.36
N ASN A 76 7.78 -11.01 -1.91
CA ASN A 76 6.63 -11.91 -1.89
C ASN A 76 5.48 -11.40 -1.00
N GLU A 77 5.80 -10.82 0.16
CA GLU A 77 4.80 -10.18 1.02
C GLU A 77 4.10 -9.02 0.30
N LEU A 78 4.85 -8.16 -0.41
CA LEU A 78 4.31 -7.02 -1.13
C LEU A 78 3.50 -7.45 -2.37
N ASP A 79 3.94 -8.48 -3.08
CA ASP A 79 3.24 -9.06 -4.24
C ASP A 79 1.83 -9.56 -3.86
N LEU A 80 1.71 -10.27 -2.73
CA LEU A 80 0.41 -10.74 -2.22
C LEU A 80 -0.54 -9.60 -1.84
N MET A 81 0.01 -8.47 -1.40
CA MET A 81 -0.77 -7.33 -0.89
C MET A 81 -1.11 -6.30 -1.99
N CYS A 82 -0.46 -6.38 -3.17
CA CYS A 82 -0.67 -5.50 -4.32
C CYS A 82 -1.16 -6.25 -5.57
N PRO A 83 -2.45 -6.67 -5.64
CA PRO A 83 -2.97 -7.47 -6.75
C PRO A 83 -2.81 -6.83 -8.14
N ARG A 84 -2.67 -5.50 -8.21
CA ARG A 84 -2.47 -4.77 -9.47
C ARG A 84 -1.08 -4.96 -10.08
N MET A 85 -0.10 -5.34 -9.27
CA MET A 85 1.27 -5.61 -9.75
C MET A 85 1.50 -7.08 -10.12
N VAL A 86 0.60 -7.96 -9.66
CA VAL A 86 0.64 -9.42 -9.86
C VAL A 86 0.42 -9.82 -11.32
N GLU A 87 -0.27 -8.99 -12.13
CA GLU A 87 -0.57 -9.32 -13.51
C GLU A 87 -0.07 -8.25 -14.47
N PRO A 88 0.80 -8.59 -15.45
CA PRO A 88 1.31 -9.93 -15.84
C PRO A 88 2.64 -10.36 -15.18
N GLU A 89 2.89 -11.67 -15.06
CA GLU A 89 4.11 -12.30 -14.47
C GLU A 89 5.44 -11.65 -14.90
N ARG A 90 5.56 -11.23 -16.16
CA ARG A 90 6.74 -10.51 -16.67
C ARG A 90 7.06 -9.23 -15.88
N VAL A 91 6.03 -8.50 -15.44
CA VAL A 91 6.20 -7.26 -14.67
C VAL A 91 6.71 -7.56 -13.28
N LYS A 92 6.28 -8.69 -12.69
CA LYS A 92 6.78 -9.19 -11.42
C LYS A 92 8.27 -9.56 -11.51
N VAL A 93 8.65 -10.30 -12.56
CA VAL A 93 10.06 -10.65 -12.82
C VAL A 93 10.91 -9.39 -13.03
N ASP A 94 10.47 -8.45 -13.85
CA ASP A 94 11.18 -7.20 -14.10
C ASP A 94 11.36 -6.37 -12.82
N ALA A 95 10.31 -6.27 -12.00
CA ALA A 95 10.35 -5.56 -10.72
C ALA A 95 11.29 -6.25 -9.72
N TYR A 96 11.31 -7.59 -9.69
CA TYR A 96 12.22 -8.34 -8.84
C TYR A 96 13.69 -8.13 -9.25
N ILE A 97 13.99 -8.20 -10.54
CA ILE A 97 15.32 -7.97 -11.10
C ILE A 97 15.77 -6.52 -10.88
N TRP A 98 14.85 -5.55 -10.88
CA TRP A 98 15.14 -4.14 -10.66
C TRP A 98 15.77 -3.85 -9.30
N GLY A 99 15.30 -4.52 -8.24
CA GLY A 99 15.79 -4.34 -6.87
C GLY A 99 17.08 -5.12 -6.52
N LEU A 100 17.55 -6.00 -7.43
CA LEU A 100 18.82 -6.71 -7.25
C LEU A 100 20.03 -5.78 -7.40
N MET A 101 21.14 -6.16 -6.76
CA MET A 101 22.42 -5.48 -6.98
C MET A 101 22.95 -5.77 -8.38
N ASP A 102 23.68 -4.82 -8.97
CA ASP A 102 24.16 -4.88 -10.35
C ASP A 102 24.96 -6.15 -10.68
N ASN A 103 25.72 -6.67 -9.72
CA ASN A 103 26.51 -7.89 -9.89
C ASN A 103 25.65 -9.15 -10.09
N ILE A 104 24.50 -9.26 -9.42
CA ILE A 104 23.56 -10.39 -9.56
C ILE A 104 22.60 -10.14 -10.73
N LYS A 105 22.17 -8.89 -10.89
CA LYS A 105 21.25 -8.46 -11.94
C LYS A 105 21.72 -8.85 -13.33
N GLY A 106 23.01 -8.70 -13.61
CA GLY A 106 23.60 -9.10 -14.89
C GLY A 106 23.49 -10.60 -15.17
N GLU A 107 23.71 -11.44 -14.16
CA GLU A 107 23.61 -12.89 -14.29
C GLU A 107 22.17 -13.34 -14.51
N VAL A 108 21.22 -12.83 -13.70
CA VAL A 108 19.79 -13.16 -13.81
C VAL A 108 19.20 -12.66 -15.13
N THR A 109 19.59 -11.48 -15.60
CA THR A 109 19.11 -10.98 -16.92
C THR A 109 19.61 -11.87 -18.06
N SER A 110 20.81 -12.46 -17.92
CA SER A 110 21.38 -13.37 -18.93
C SER A 110 20.69 -14.73 -18.98
N SER A 111 20.16 -15.23 -17.85
CA SER A 111 19.45 -16.51 -17.81
C SER A 111 18.06 -16.45 -18.45
N LYS A 112 17.50 -15.23 -18.62
CA LYS A 112 16.16 -14.98 -19.20
C LYS A 112 15.08 -15.82 -18.50
N PRO A 113 14.84 -15.57 -17.19
CA PRO A 113 13.86 -16.33 -16.42
C PRO A 113 12.46 -16.21 -17.03
N ALA A 114 11.76 -17.34 -17.15
CA ALA A 114 10.39 -17.39 -17.66
C ALA A 114 9.37 -16.99 -16.58
N ASP A 115 9.71 -17.22 -15.31
CA ASP A 115 8.89 -16.88 -14.15
C ASP A 115 9.76 -16.48 -12.93
N PHE A 116 9.10 -16.00 -11.87
CA PHE A 116 9.76 -15.51 -10.66
C PHE A 116 10.61 -16.57 -9.94
N ASN A 117 10.31 -17.85 -10.05
CA ASN A 117 11.07 -18.91 -9.37
C ASN A 117 12.40 -19.22 -10.09
N GLU A 118 12.52 -18.81 -11.34
CA GLU A 118 13.74 -18.94 -12.15
C GLU A 118 14.65 -17.72 -12.07
N ALA A 119 14.16 -16.60 -11.52
CA ALA A 119 14.86 -15.33 -11.38
C ALA A 119 15.64 -15.25 -10.05
#